data_AF-A0A952HA65-F1
#
_entry.id   AF-A0A952HA65-F1
#
_cell.length_a   1.000
_cell.length_b   1.000
_cell.length_c   1.000
_cell.angle_alpha   90.00
_cell.angle_beta   90.00
_cell.angle_gamma   90.00
#
_symmetry.space_group_name_H-M   'P 1'
#
loop_
_entity.id
_entity.type
_entity.pdbx_description
1 polymer ?
#
loop_
_entity_poly.entity_id
_entity_poly.type
_entity_poly.pdbx_seq_one_letter_code
_entity_poly.pdbx_strand_id
1 'polypeptide(L)'
;RVTEFKHLTGQRHEASSLVYEYPRAQGDPYYPVPRTENTQLYRRYEADADELSDVTFIGRLASYKYYNMDQVVAQALSTFKRLTQP
;
A
#
# COMPACT_ATOMS: atom_id res chain seq x y z
N ARG A 1 4.52 9.39 16.01
CA ARG A 1 3.47 10.44 16.04
C ARG A 1 2.40 10.06 17.05
N VAL A 2 1.50 10.98 17.43
CA VAL A 2 0.32 10.69 18.27
C VAL A 2 -0.93 11.07 17.49
N THR A 3 -1.93 10.19 17.47
CA THR A 3 -3.20 10.43 16.79
C THR A 3 -4.35 10.22 17.77
N GLU A 4 -5.25 11.19 17.85
CA GLU A 4 -6.52 11.08 18.57
C GLU A 4 -7.65 10.85 17.57
N PHE A 5 -8.33 9.71 17.66
CA PHE A 5 -9.27 9.28 16.61
C PHE A 5 -10.54 10.13 16.52
N LYS A 6 -10.98 10.76 17.62
CA LYS A 6 -12.20 11.60 17.63
C LYS A 6 -12.10 12.78 16.67
N HIS A 7 -10.90 13.34 16.46
CA HIS A 7 -10.69 14.41 15.49
C HIS A 7 -10.82 13.94 14.04
N LEU A 8 -10.57 12.66 13.76
CA LEU A 8 -10.71 12.07 12.43
C LEU A 8 -12.15 11.63 12.13
N THR A 9 -12.85 11.08 13.13
CA THR A 9 -14.17 10.46 12.95
C THR A 9 -15.34 11.37 13.32
N GLY A 10 -15.10 12.43 14.11
CA GLY A 10 -16.17 13.28 14.66
C GLY A 10 -16.97 12.63 15.79
N GLN A 11 -16.55 11.48 16.32
CA GLN A 11 -17.27 10.76 17.37
C GLN A 11 -17.40 11.58 18.67
N ARG A 12 -18.61 11.61 19.24
CA ARG A 12 -18.89 12.19 20.56
C ARG A 12 -18.90 11.10 21.62
N HIS A 13 -18.00 11.21 22.58
CA HIS A 13 -17.86 10.26 23.69
C HIS A 13 -17.11 10.94 24.84
N GLU A 14 -17.40 10.58 26.10
CA GLU A 14 -16.77 11.18 27.29
C GLU A 14 -15.27 10.88 27.35
N ALA A 15 -14.87 9.66 26.99
CA ALA A 15 -13.47 9.26 26.85
C ALA A 15 -12.93 9.47 25.42
N SER A 16 -11.61 9.37 25.27
CA SER A 16 -10.92 9.39 23.97
C SER A 16 -9.90 8.25 23.88
N SER A 17 -9.59 7.85 22.64
CA SER A 17 -8.57 6.85 22.34
C SER A 17 -7.45 7.47 21.52
N LEU A 18 -6.23 7.22 21.97
CA LEU A 18 -4.99 7.74 21.40
C LEU A 18 -4.15 6.57 20.88
N VAL A 19 -3.47 6.77 19.74
CA VAL A 19 -2.44 5.84 19.26
C VAL A 19 -1.10 6.55 19.16
N TYR A 20 -0.05 5.85 19.58
CA TYR A 20 1.34 6.27 19.49
C TYR A 20 2.05 5.38 18.50
N GLU A 21 2.71 6.00 17.53
CA GLU A 21 3.38 5.28 16.45
C GLU A 21 4.89 5.40 16.56
N TYR A 22 5.54 4.24 16.54
CA TYR A 22 6.98 4.06 16.66
C TYR A 22 7.51 3.33 15.41
N PRO A 23 8.47 3.91 14.67
CA PRO A 23 9.05 3.24 13.52
C PRO A 23 9.82 1.99 13.96
N ARG A 24 9.70 0.91 13.19
CA ARG A 24 10.40 -0.36 13.41
C ARG A 24 11.04 -0.82 12.12
N ALA A 25 12.22 -1.44 12.23
CA ALA A 25 12.92 -2.03 11.10
C ALA A 25 12.36 -3.41 10.71
N GLN A 26 11.68 -4.09 11.64
CA GLN A 26 11.14 -5.44 11.51
C GLN A 26 9.67 -5.45 11.94
N GLY A 27 8.89 -6.38 11.38
CA GLY A 27 7.45 -6.50 11.58
C GLY A 27 6.70 -6.47 10.25
N ASP A 28 5.39 -6.20 10.31
CA ASP A 28 4.56 -6.15 9.10
C ASP A 28 5.00 -5.01 8.16
N PRO A 29 5.02 -5.24 6.84
CA PRO A 29 5.46 -4.25 5.87
C PRO A 29 4.36 -3.20 5.62
N TYR A 30 4.56 -1.98 6.13
CA TYR A 30 3.62 -0.86 5.93
C TYR A 30 4.01 0.09 4.78
N TYR A 31 5.30 0.30 4.57
CA TYR A 31 5.83 1.32 3.65
C TYR A 31 7.00 0.77 2.82
N PRO A 32 7.04 1.00 1.50
CA PRO A 32 8.24 0.79 0.72
C PRO A 32 9.30 1.83 1.12
N VAL A 33 10.57 1.51 0.87
CA VAL A 33 11.70 2.40 1.12
C VAL A 33 12.31 2.78 -0.24
N PRO A 34 11.93 3.93 -0.84
CA PRO A 34 12.39 4.33 -2.17
C PRO A 34 13.88 4.67 -2.14
N ARG A 35 14.69 3.71 -2.58
CA ARG A 35 16.15 3.83 -2.74
C ARG A 35 16.56 3.07 -3.99
N THR A 36 17.66 3.49 -4.60
CA THR A 36 18.14 2.92 -5.87
C THR A 36 18.31 1.41 -5.79
N GLU A 37 18.93 0.91 -4.73
CA GLU A 37 19.15 -0.52 -4.49
C GLU A 37 17.84 -1.32 -4.36
N ASN A 38 16.83 -0.75 -3.69
CA ASN A 38 15.54 -1.41 -3.52
C ASN A 38 14.72 -1.39 -4.82
N THR A 39 14.80 -0.31 -5.59
CA THR A 39 14.17 -0.22 -6.91
C THR A 39 14.79 -1.21 -7.89
N GLN A 40 16.12 -1.38 -7.85
CA GLN A 40 16.80 -2.38 -8.67
C GLN A 40 16.36 -3.81 -8.30
N LEU A 41 16.19 -4.10 -7.01
CA LEU A 41 15.67 -5.38 -6.55
C LEU A 41 14.20 -5.58 -6.99
N TYR A 42 13.35 -4.56 -6.80
CA TYR A 42 11.97 -4.60 -7.24
C TYR A 42 11.86 -4.90 -8.74
N ARG A 43 12.69 -4.29 -9.60
CA ARG A 43 12.67 -4.55 -11.05
C ARG A 43 12.94 -6.01 -11.42
N ARG A 44 13.71 -6.74 -10.61
CA ARG A 44 13.91 -8.19 -10.83
C ARG A 44 12.62 -8.94 -10.55
N TYR A 45 11.97 -8.66 -9.42
CA TYR A 45 10.68 -9.25 -9.08
C TYR A 45 9.54 -8.81 -10.02
N GLU A 46 9.58 -7.59 -10.55
CA GLU A 46 8.63 -7.10 -11.55
C GLU A 46 8.77 -7.89 -12.85
N ALA A 47 10.01 -8.16 -13.29
CA ALA A 47 10.25 -9.01 -14.45
C ALA A 47 9.75 -10.45 -14.22
N ASP A 48 10.04 -11.05 -13.05
CA ASP A 48 9.56 -12.39 -12.69
C ASP A 48 8.01 -12.43 -12.63
N ALA A 49 7.39 -11.35 -12.15
CA ALA A 49 5.93 -11.24 -12.08
C ALA A 49 5.28 -11.12 -13.47
N ASP A 50 5.92 -10.44 -14.41
CA ASP A 50 5.45 -10.29 -15.79
C ASP A 50 5.47 -11.62 -16.57
N GLU A 51 6.26 -12.61 -16.13
CA GLU A 51 6.29 -13.97 -16.71
C GLU A 51 5.08 -14.84 -16.29
N LEU A 52 4.33 -14.43 -15.26
CA LEU A 52 3.20 -15.21 -14.73
C LEU A 52 1.89 -14.83 -15.43
N SER A 53 1.47 -15.64 -16.41
CA SER A 53 0.28 -15.36 -17.23
C SER A 53 -1.05 -15.34 -16.48
N ASP A 54 -1.17 -16.12 -15.41
CA ASP A 54 -2.44 -16.32 -14.69
C ASP A 54 -2.48 -15.59 -13.34
N VAL A 55 -1.50 -14.73 -13.06
CA VAL A 55 -1.40 -13.97 -11.81
C VAL A 55 -1.22 -12.49 -12.11
N THR A 56 -2.05 -11.63 -11.50
CA THR A 56 -1.91 -10.17 -11.62
C THR A 56 -1.61 -9.53 -10.27
N PHE A 57 -0.48 -8.85 -10.17
CA PHE A 57 -0.02 -8.18 -8.95
C PHE A 57 -0.49 -6.72 -8.91
N ILE A 58 -1.23 -6.32 -7.88
CA ILE A 58 -1.70 -4.94 -7.67
C ILE A 58 -1.60 -4.49 -6.21
N GLY A 59 -1.59 -3.18 -6.00
CA GLY A 59 -1.59 -2.57 -4.68
C GLY A 59 -0.19 -2.21 -4.18
N ARG A 60 -0.16 -1.49 -3.05
CA ARG A 60 1.04 -0.87 -2.46
C ARG A 60 2.22 -1.85 -2.33
N LEU A 61 1.96 -3.03 -1.76
CA LEU A 61 3.00 -4.02 -1.48
C LEU A 61 3.42 -4.78 -2.74
N ALA A 62 2.45 -5.20 -3.55
CA ALA A 62 2.73 -6.01 -4.73
C ALA A 62 3.48 -5.22 -5.81
N SER A 63 3.19 -3.92 -5.97
CA SER A 63 3.89 -3.07 -6.94
C SER A 63 4.99 -2.20 -6.32
N TYR A 64 5.39 -2.47 -5.06
CA TYR A 64 6.42 -1.72 -4.31
C TYR A 64 6.35 -0.19 -4.46
N LYS A 65 5.14 0.38 -4.37
CA LYS A 65 4.90 1.82 -4.59
C LYS A 65 4.29 2.46 -3.36
N TYR A 66 4.69 3.70 -3.07
CA TYR A 66 4.07 4.46 -1.99
C TYR A 66 2.74 5.02 -2.50
N TYR A 67 1.65 4.29 -2.25
CA TYR A 67 0.30 4.70 -2.63
C TYR A 67 -0.59 5.09 -1.44
N ASN A 68 -1.39 6.14 -1.61
CA ASN A 68 -2.56 6.42 -0.78
C ASN A 68 -3.74 5.50 -1.15
N MET A 69 -4.81 5.51 -0.35
CA MET A 69 -5.98 4.64 -0.54
C MET A 69 -6.66 4.86 -1.90
N ASP A 70 -6.88 6.11 -2.30
CA ASP A 70 -7.51 6.49 -3.57
C ASP A 70 -6.70 6.00 -4.78
N GLN A 71 -5.37 6.06 -4.71
CA GLN A 71 -4.49 5.59 -5.78
C GLN A 71 -4.56 4.07 -5.94
N VAL A 72 -4.64 3.31 -4.83
CA VAL A 72 -4.83 1.85 -4.89
C VAL A 72 -6.22 1.51 -5.47
N VAL A 73 -7.27 2.23 -5.07
CA VAL A 73 -8.61 2.04 -5.64
C VAL A 73 -8.61 2.32 -7.14
N ALA A 74 -7.99 3.41 -7.58
CA ALA A 74 -7.88 3.75 -9.00
C ALA A 74 -7.08 2.67 -9.77
N GLN A 75 -5.98 2.17 -9.21
CA GLN A 75 -5.19 1.08 -9.79
C GLN A 75 -6.05 -0.19 -9.95
N ALA A 76 -6.78 -0.59 -8.91
CA ALA A 76 -7.62 -1.77 -8.96
C ALA A 76 -8.72 -1.66 -10.03
N LEU A 77 -9.41 -0.51 -10.10
CA LEU A 77 -10.45 -0.28 -11.12
C LEU A 77 -9.87 -0.25 -12.55
N SER A 78 -8.68 0.33 -12.73
CA SER A 78 -7.99 0.33 -14.03
C SER A 78 -7.58 -1.09 -14.44
N THR A 79 -7.00 -1.86 -13.52
CA THR A 79 -6.63 -3.26 -13.77
C THR A 79 -7.86 -4.10 -14.09
N PHE A 80 -8.95 -3.95 -13.33
CA PHE A 80 -10.20 -4.66 -13.61
C PHE A 80 -10.71 -4.39 -15.03
N LYS A 81 -10.77 -3.12 -15.44
CA LYS A 81 -11.18 -2.76 -16.81
C LYS A 81 -10.32 -3.43 -17.88
N ARG A 82 -9.00 -3.51 -17.67
CA ARG A 82 -8.08 -4.19 -18.60
C ARG A 82 -8.32 -5.70 -18.67
N LEU A 83 -8.64 -6.33 -17.54
CA LEU A 83 -8.88 -7.78 -17.47
C LEU A 83 -10.25 -8.20 -18.03
N THR A 84 -11.25 -7.32 -17.98
CA THR A 84 -12.61 -7.61 -18.46
C THR A 84 -12.93 -7.04 -19.83
N GLN A 85 -12.02 -6.28 -20.44
CA GLN A 85 -12.20 -5.83 -21.81
C GLN A 85 -12.09 -7.03 -22.77
N PRO A 86 -12.99 -7.14 -23.75
CA PRO A 86 -12.97 -8.23 -24.74
C PRO A 86 -11.75 -8.17 -25.65
#